data_AF-W4LL18-F1
#
_entry.id   AF-W4LL18-F1
#
_cell.length_a   1.000
_cell.length_b   1.000
_cell.length_c   1.000
_cell.angle_alpha   90.00
_cell.angle_beta   90.00
_cell.angle_gamma   90.00
#
_symmetry.space_group_name_H-M   'P 1'
#
loop_
_entity.id
_entity.type
_entity.pdbx_description
1 polymer ?
#
loop_
_entity_poly.entity_id
_entity_poly.type
_entity_poly.pdbx_seq_one_letter_code
_entity_poly.pdbx_strand_id
1 'polypeptide(L)' 'MAQKDIKVAYGIDVDAVAGWLGSYGGEDSPDDISRGMFAGEVGTPRLLKLFDK' A
#
# COMPACT_ATOMS: atom_id res chain seq x y z
N MET A 1 4.74 -20.37 -33.02
CA MET A 1 3.84 -20.00 -31.90
C MET A 1 3.56 -18.51 -31.98
N ALA A 2 2.33 -18.07 -31.74
CA ALA A 2 2.00 -16.65 -31.74
C ALA A 2 2.77 -15.91 -30.64
N GLN A 3 3.19 -14.67 -30.90
CA GLN A 3 3.87 -13.83 -29.91
C GLN A 3 2.89 -13.50 -28.78
N LYS A 4 3.26 -13.81 -27.53
CA LYS A 4 2.46 -13.42 -26.37
C LYS A 4 2.59 -11.92 -26.16
N ASP A 5 1.48 -11.21 -26.29
CA ASP A 5 1.38 -9.81 -25.87
C ASP A 5 0.46 -9.70 -24.65
N ILE A 6 1.04 -9.94 -23.47
CA ILE A 6 0.30 -9.92 -22.20
C ILE A 6 0.88 -8.79 -21.36
N LYS A 7 0.04 -7.80 -21.04
CA LYS A 7 0.42 -6.68 -20.16
C LYS A 7 0.08 -7.04 -18.72
N VAL A 8 1.04 -6.84 -17.82
CA VAL A 8 0.89 -7.10 -16.38
C VAL A 8 1.37 -5.85 -15.63
N ALA A 9 0.63 -5.46 -14.59
CA ALA A 9 0.95 -4.29 -13.77
C ALA A 9 0.60 -4.54 -12.30
N TYR A 10 1.27 -3.80 -11.41
CA TYR A 10 0.90 -3.66 -10.00
C TYR A 10 0.37 -2.24 -9.77
N GLY A 11 -0.89 -2.13 -9.35
CA GLY A 11 -1.44 -0.90 -8.79
C GLY A 11 -1.32 -0.96 -7.27
N ILE A 12 -0.71 0.06 -6.66
CA ILE A 12 -0.51 0.13 -5.22
C ILE A 12 -1.21 1.37 -4.69
N ASP A 13 -2.30 1.16 -3.97
CA ASP A 13 -3.02 2.22 -3.27
C ASP A 13 -2.37 2.43 -1.91
N VAL A 14 -1.81 3.63 -1.69
CA VAL A 14 -1.12 3.98 -0.44
C VAL A 14 -2.12 4.61 0.51
N ASP A 15 -3.06 3.79 0.99
CA ASP A 15 -4.12 4.25 1.88
C ASP A 15 -3.56 4.77 3.21
N ALA A 16 -2.57 4.06 3.78
CA ALA A 16 -1.88 4.44 5.00
C ALA A 16 -2.85 4.94 6.10
N VAL A 17 -2.61 6.13 6.66
CA VAL A 17 -3.51 6.76 7.64
C VAL A 17 -4.82 7.22 6.99
N ALA A 18 -4.81 7.61 5.71
CA ALA A 18 -6.00 8.12 5.03
C ALA A 18 -7.12 7.06 4.93
N GLY A 19 -6.79 5.78 4.73
CA GLY A 19 -7.77 4.69 4.76
C GLY A 19 -8.47 4.55 6.10
N TRP A 20 -7.73 4.68 7.21
CA TRP A 20 -8.31 4.63 8.56
C TRP A 20 -9.26 5.78 8.84
N LEU A 21 -8.90 6.99 8.39
CA LEU A 21 -9.73 8.18 8.57
C LEU A 21 -10.94 8.22 7.63
N GLY A 22 -10.78 7.75 6.40
CA GLY A 22 -11.78 7.93 5.35
C GLY A 22 -12.68 6.72 5.08
N SER A 23 -12.32 5.52 5.55
CA SER A 23 -13.00 4.29 5.13
C SER A 23 -13.08 3.20 6.18
N TYR A 24 -12.10 3.08 7.08
CA TYR A 24 -11.98 1.92 7.97
C TYR A 24 -12.30 2.22 9.45
N GLY A 25 -12.76 3.44 9.76
CA GLY A 25 -13.28 3.79 11.09
C GLY A 25 -12.23 3.85 12.20
N GLY A 26 -10.96 4.08 11.85
CA GLY A 26 -9.85 4.14 12.79
C GLY A 26 -9.55 5.54 13.34
N GLU A 27 -10.45 6.51 13.11
CA GLU A 27 -10.21 7.93 13.40
C GLU A 27 -9.89 8.24 14.87
N ASP A 28 -10.52 7.52 15.80
CA ASP A 28 -10.32 7.68 17.24
C ASP A 28 -9.49 6.53 17.85
N SER A 29 -8.80 5.74 17.02
CA SER A 29 -8.03 4.56 17.43
C SER A 29 -6.54 4.78 17.20
N PRO A 30 -5.75 5.12 18.23
CA PRO A 30 -4.31 5.27 18.10
C PRO A 30 -3.61 4.02 17.55
N ASP A 31 -4.13 2.84 17.87
CA ASP A 31 -3.61 1.56 17.37
C ASP A 31 -3.77 1.48 15.84
N ASP A 32 -4.92 1.90 15.31
CA ASP A 32 -5.17 1.91 13.87
C ASP A 32 -4.35 2.97 13.15
N ILE A 33 -4.23 4.16 13.73
CA ILE A 33 -3.34 5.20 13.21
C ILE A 33 -1.89 4.69 13.16
N SER A 34 -1.44 3.92 14.15
CA SER A 34 -0.10 3.30 14.13
C SER A 34 0.09 2.33 12.95
N ARG A 35 -0.95 1.58 12.57
CA ARG A 35 -0.93 0.70 11.39
C ARG A 35 -0.85 1.50 10.09
N GLY A 36 -1.55 2.65 10.03
CA GLY A 36 -1.43 3.59 8.91
C GLY A 36 -0.02 4.17 8.78
N MET A 37 0.60 4.58 9.89
CA MET A 37 1.98 5.07 9.91
C MET A 37 2.97 3.98 9.44
N PHE A 38 2.81 2.75 9.92
CA PHE A 38 3.62 1.62 9.45
C PHE A 38 3.52 1.40 7.94
N ALA A 39 2.31 1.47 7.37
CA ALA A 39 2.12 1.30 5.93
C ALA A 39 2.91 2.33 5.11
N GLY A 40 2.93 3.59 5.54
CA GLY A 40 3.70 4.66 4.89
C GLY A 40 5.21 4.59 5.13
N GLU A 41 5.64 4.46 6.39
CA GLU A 41 7.05 4.56 6.79
C GLU A 41 7.85 3.27 6.57
N VAL A 42 7.19 2.12 6.61
CA VAL A 42 7.84 0.80 6.50
C VAL A 42 7.34 0.02 5.30
N GLY A 43 6.03 -0.01 5.07
CA GLY A 43 5.40 -0.73 3.96
C GLY A 43 5.88 -0.23 2.60
N THR A 44 5.70 1.05 2.32
CA THR A 44 6.06 1.65 1.02
C THR A 44 7.55 1.48 0.69
N PRO A 45 8.52 1.79 1.57
CA PRO A 45 9.93 1.55 1.27
C PRO A 45 10.27 0.08 1.01
N ARG A 46 9.55 -0.88 1.62
CA ARG A 46 9.74 -2.30 1.34
C ARG A 46 9.20 -2.71 -0.02
N LEU A 47 8.06 -2.16 -0.45
CA LEU A 47 7.52 -2.39 -1.79
C LEU A 47 8.45 -1.83 -2.88
N LEU A 48 9.02 -0.63 -2.67
CA LEU A 48 10.02 -0.09 -3.59
C LEU A 48 11.24 -1.01 -3.70
N LYS A 49 11.78 -1.49 -2.56
CA LYS A 49 12.87 -2.49 -2.57
C LYS A 49 12.50 -3.81 -3.24
N LEU A 50 11.22 -4.21 -3.21
CA LEU A 50 10.73 -5.39 -3.91
C LEU A 50 10.74 -5.18 -5.43
N PHE A 51 10.32 -4.00 -5.89
CA PHE A 51 10.27 -3.68 -7.32
C PHE A 51 11.64 -3.31 -7.91
N ASP A 52 12.58 -2.86 -7.08
CA ASP A 52 13.98 -2.64 -7.47
C ASP A 52 14.79 -3.96 -7.58
N LYS A 53 14.23 -5.10 -7.18
CA LYS A 53 14.89 -6.42 -7.18
C LYS A 53 14.71 -7.15 -8.51
#